data_AF-A0A538E858-F1
#
_entry.id   AF-A0A538E858-F1
#
_cell.length_a   1.000
_cell.length_b   1.000
_cell.length_c   1.000
_cell.angle_alpha   90.00
_cell.angle_beta   90.00
_cell.angle_gamma   90.00
#
_symmetry.space_group_name_H-M   'P 1'
#
loop_
_entity.id
_entity.type
_entity.pdbx_description
1 polymer ?
#
loop_
_entity_poly.entity_id
_entity_poly.type
_entity_poly.pdbx_seq_one_letter_code
_entity_poly.pdbx_strand_id
1 'polypeptide(L)'
;MARKPYRALAGIDAKALASFQAGIRKRYSDDQILAELRDSAERLNRSPTMREFAADPETTVHPQTVIEHFGSWNEAKRAAGLVPRRFARREELVGLLRDLGEELGRIPTAKDLDERRGSMPSKSLYWHTFGSLSSALREAGFDVPVGEERLERAVEQGVALARKLKRLPKFADWADARRDNDGLLTEWQVYRMFDARRGAWSTFQFLIREQLGEDGVEVGSDGRLV
;
A
#
# COMPACT_ATOMS: atom_id res chain seq x y z
N MET A 1 -24.95 -37.53 9.15
CA MET A 1 -24.36 -38.74 9.78
C MET A 1 -22.87 -38.52 9.94
N ALA A 2 -22.32 -38.56 11.16
CA ALA A 2 -20.89 -38.46 11.36
C ALA A 2 -20.22 -39.75 10.86
N ARG A 3 -19.23 -39.64 9.96
CA ARG A 3 -18.43 -40.79 9.52
C ARG A 3 -17.78 -41.43 10.76
N LYS A 4 -18.05 -42.72 11.00
CA LYS A 4 -17.35 -43.48 12.05
C LYS A 4 -15.85 -43.43 11.76
N PRO A 5 -14.99 -43.10 12.75
CA PRO A 5 -13.55 -43.06 12.53
C PRO A 5 -13.06 -44.43 12.07
N TYR A 6 -12.14 -44.46 11.12
CA TYR A 6 -11.55 -45.68 10.59
C TYR A 6 -10.92 -46.48 11.75
N ARG A 7 -11.22 -47.79 11.83
CA ARG A 7 -10.76 -48.67 12.92
C ARG A 7 -9.24 -48.63 13.13
N ALA A 8 -8.47 -48.47 12.06
CA ALA A 8 -7.01 -48.36 12.11
C ALA A 8 -6.51 -47.12 12.90
N LEU A 9 -7.29 -46.03 12.95
CA LEU A 9 -6.92 -44.83 13.70
C LEU A 9 -7.20 -44.96 15.20
N ALA A 10 -8.15 -45.82 15.60
CA ALA A 10 -8.57 -45.98 16.99
C ALA A 10 -7.55 -46.73 17.86
N GLY A 11 -6.59 -47.45 17.24
CA GLY A 11 -5.56 -48.22 17.94
C GLY A 11 -4.16 -47.57 17.93
N ILE A 12 -4.03 -46.33 17.47
CA ILE A 12 -2.71 -45.67 17.39
C ILE A 12 -2.28 -45.21 18.79
N ASP A 13 -1.13 -45.68 19.25
CA ASP A 13 -0.48 -45.13 20.45
C ASP A 13 0.02 -43.71 20.18
N ALA A 14 -0.55 -42.75 20.90
CA ALA A 14 -0.22 -41.34 20.79
C ALA A 14 1.26 -41.03 21.09
N LYS A 15 1.90 -41.75 22.04
CA LYS A 15 3.31 -41.51 22.40
C LYS A 15 4.25 -42.03 21.31
N ALA A 16 3.96 -43.19 20.76
CA ALA A 16 4.69 -43.76 19.64
C ALA A 16 4.56 -42.87 18.39
N LEU A 17 3.35 -42.40 18.08
CA LEU A 17 3.10 -41.48 16.98
C LEU A 17 3.85 -40.16 17.16
N ALA A 18 3.83 -39.57 18.35
CA ALA A 18 4.55 -38.32 18.63
C ALA A 18 6.07 -38.47 18.44
N SER A 19 6.64 -39.58 18.92
CA SER A 19 8.07 -39.89 18.73
C SER A 19 8.43 -40.06 17.26
N PHE A 20 7.58 -40.75 16.49
CA PHE A 20 7.75 -40.92 15.05
C PHE A 20 7.68 -39.58 14.31
N GLN A 21 6.67 -38.75 14.60
CA GLN A 21 6.52 -37.41 14.03
C GLN A 21 7.72 -36.51 14.36
N ALA A 22 8.22 -36.55 15.60
CA ALA A 22 9.42 -35.80 15.99
C ALA A 22 10.66 -36.23 15.19
N GLY A 23 10.81 -37.52 14.89
CA GLY A 23 11.87 -38.01 14.00
C GLY A 23 11.74 -37.49 12.57
N ILE A 24 10.51 -37.40 12.04
CA ILE A 24 10.26 -36.81 10.72
C ILE A 24 10.61 -35.33 10.68
N ARG A 25 10.23 -34.56 11.71
CA ARG A 25 10.51 -33.11 11.80
C ARG A 25 12.00 -32.81 11.75
N LYS A 26 12.84 -33.63 12.41
CA LYS A 26 14.30 -33.48 12.39
C LYS A 26 14.93 -33.61 10.99
N ARG A 27 14.20 -34.06 9.97
CA ARG A 27 14.69 -34.11 8.58
C ARG A 27 14.85 -32.72 7.95
N TYR A 28 14.19 -31.71 8.51
CA TYR A 28 14.26 -30.34 8.02
C TYR A 28 14.73 -29.43 9.15
N SER A 29 15.75 -28.61 8.88
CA SER A 29 16.10 -27.52 9.78
C SER A 29 15.17 -26.33 9.54
N ASP A 30 15.02 -25.47 10.55
CA ASP A 30 14.28 -24.22 10.41
C ASP A 30 14.84 -23.40 9.24
N ASP A 31 16.16 -23.27 9.14
CA ASP A 31 16.83 -22.54 8.05
C ASP A 31 16.51 -23.10 6.66
N GLN A 32 16.47 -24.43 6.51
CA GLN A 32 16.09 -25.07 5.24
C GLN A 32 14.64 -24.75 4.87
N ILE A 33 13.72 -24.81 5.84
CA ILE A 33 12.31 -24.48 5.62
C ILE A 33 12.17 -23.01 5.21
N LEU A 34 12.91 -22.10 5.85
CA LEU A 34 12.89 -20.67 5.52
C LEU A 34 13.49 -20.40 4.13
N ALA A 35 14.55 -21.13 3.75
CA ALA A 35 15.12 -21.05 2.40
C ALA A 35 14.11 -21.49 1.34
N GLU A 36 13.48 -22.67 1.50
CA GLU A 36 12.46 -23.13 0.54
C GLU A 36 11.28 -22.16 0.43
N LEU A 37 10.86 -21.53 1.54
CA LEU A 37 9.83 -20.48 1.53
C LEU A 37 10.25 -19.25 0.72
N ARG A 38 11.50 -18.81 0.84
CA ARG A 38 12.05 -17.67 0.08
C ARG A 38 12.15 -18.03 -1.40
N ASP A 39 12.71 -19.19 -1.74
CA ASP A 39 12.86 -19.62 -3.13
C ASP A 39 11.48 -19.76 -3.81
N SER A 40 10.48 -20.31 -3.11
CA SER A 40 9.11 -20.37 -3.61
C SER A 40 8.51 -18.97 -3.80
N ALA A 41 8.82 -18.03 -2.92
CA ALA A 41 8.39 -16.65 -3.06
C ALA A 41 9.03 -15.93 -4.25
N GLU A 42 10.32 -16.17 -4.50
CA GLU A 42 11.06 -15.65 -5.65
C GLU A 42 10.46 -16.19 -6.96
N ARG A 43 10.23 -17.51 -7.06
CA ARG A 43 9.59 -18.12 -8.22
C ARG A 43 8.20 -17.55 -8.53
N LEU A 44 7.43 -17.25 -7.49
CA LEU A 44 6.09 -16.66 -7.63
C LEU A 44 6.11 -15.13 -7.76
N ASN A 45 7.27 -14.50 -7.55
CA ASN A 45 7.44 -13.06 -7.38
C ASN A 45 6.47 -12.46 -6.33
N ARG A 46 6.15 -13.24 -5.28
CA ARG A 46 5.28 -12.87 -4.14
C ARG A 46 5.32 -13.93 -3.04
N SER A 47 4.93 -13.56 -1.82
CA SER A 47 4.84 -14.52 -0.71
C SER A 47 3.80 -15.63 -0.97
N PRO A 48 4.19 -16.92 -0.91
CA PRO A 48 3.34 -18.05 -1.29
C PRO A 48 2.18 -18.27 -0.32
N THR A 49 1.02 -18.68 -0.82
CA THR A 49 -0.01 -19.30 0.02
C THR A 49 0.39 -20.74 0.37
N MET A 50 -0.22 -21.32 1.41
CA MET A 50 0.01 -22.74 1.74
C MET A 50 -0.24 -23.68 0.55
N ARG A 51 -1.27 -23.37 -0.25
CA ARG A 51 -1.64 -24.17 -1.43
C ARG A 51 -0.61 -24.03 -2.56
N GLU A 52 -0.09 -22.82 -2.76
CA GLU A 52 0.93 -22.57 -3.79
C GLU A 52 2.25 -23.22 -3.40
N PHE A 53 2.65 -23.12 -2.13
CA PHE A 53 3.83 -23.80 -1.63
C PHE A 53 3.70 -25.32 -1.77
N ALA A 54 2.57 -25.92 -1.37
CA ALA A 54 2.35 -27.36 -1.54
C ALA A 54 2.32 -27.83 -2.99
N ALA A 55 1.99 -26.94 -3.93
CA ALA A 55 1.93 -27.24 -5.36
C ALA A 55 3.25 -26.94 -6.08
N ASP A 56 4.24 -26.37 -5.39
CA ASP A 56 5.53 -26.01 -5.95
C ASP A 56 6.41 -27.26 -6.05
N PRO A 57 6.72 -27.75 -7.27
CA PRO A 57 7.45 -29.00 -7.47
C PRO A 57 8.90 -28.94 -6.98
N GLU A 58 9.44 -27.74 -6.78
CA GLU A 58 10.80 -27.52 -6.27
C GLU A 58 10.84 -27.54 -4.73
N THR A 59 9.68 -27.52 -4.06
CA THR A 59 9.60 -27.63 -2.60
C THR A 59 9.52 -29.09 -2.18
N THR A 60 10.28 -29.43 -1.14
CA THR A 60 10.26 -30.78 -0.55
C THR A 60 9.55 -30.79 0.79
N VAL A 61 9.37 -29.62 1.40
CA VAL A 61 8.71 -29.44 2.70
C VAL A 61 7.20 -29.38 2.52
N HIS A 62 6.47 -30.15 3.31
CA HIS A 62 5.01 -30.06 3.37
C HIS A 62 4.56 -28.86 4.26
N PRO A 63 3.48 -28.11 3.93
CA PRO A 63 3.04 -26.97 4.74
C PRO A 63 2.76 -27.28 6.22
N GLN A 64 2.33 -28.51 6.52
CA GLN A 64 2.14 -28.95 7.91
C GLN A 64 3.46 -28.94 8.69
N THR A 65 4.56 -29.38 8.08
CA THR A 65 5.89 -29.33 8.70
C THR A 65 6.30 -27.90 8.99
N VAL A 66 6.03 -26.98 8.07
CA VAL A 66 6.25 -25.53 8.29
C VAL A 66 5.49 -25.03 9.53
N ILE A 67 4.20 -25.37 9.65
CA ILE A 67 3.38 -24.96 10.81
C ILE A 67 3.91 -25.57 12.11
N GLU A 68 4.38 -26.82 12.07
CA GLU A 68 4.90 -27.50 13.27
C GLU A 68 6.20 -26.89 13.79
N HIS A 69 7.05 -26.37 12.91
CA HIS A 69 8.31 -25.71 13.29
C HIS A 69 8.08 -24.28 13.79
N PHE A 70 7.23 -23.51 13.11
CA PHE A 70 7.07 -22.08 13.38
C PHE A 70 5.78 -21.72 14.15
N GLY A 71 4.96 -22.72 14.50
CA GLY A 71 3.67 -22.54 15.17
C GLY A 71 2.53 -22.08 14.25
N SER A 72 2.83 -21.28 13.21
CA SER A 72 1.86 -20.93 12.18
C SER A 72 2.52 -20.61 10.84
N TRP A 73 1.73 -20.69 9.76
CA TRP A 73 2.20 -20.30 8.41
C TRP A 73 2.61 -18.82 8.34
N ASN A 74 1.92 -17.94 9.08
CA ASN A 74 2.25 -16.52 9.08
C ASN A 74 3.55 -16.24 9.84
N GLU A 75 3.80 -16.94 10.95
CA GLU A 75 5.09 -16.84 11.65
C GLU A 75 6.24 -17.35 10.79
N ALA A 76 6.05 -18.46 10.08
CA ALA A 76 7.05 -18.96 9.15
C ALA A 76 7.39 -17.95 8.05
N LYS A 77 6.37 -17.30 7.47
CA LYS A 77 6.59 -16.21 6.50
C LYS A 77 7.43 -15.08 7.09
N ARG A 78 7.09 -14.62 8.30
CA ARG A 78 7.84 -13.52 8.94
C ARG A 78 9.28 -13.92 9.22
N ALA A 79 9.51 -15.13 9.72
CA ALA A 79 10.85 -15.68 9.90
C ALA A 79 11.62 -15.77 8.56
N ALA A 80 10.92 -16.01 7.46
CA ALA A 80 11.48 -15.98 6.11
C ALA A 80 11.70 -14.56 5.55
N GLY A 81 11.31 -13.49 6.25
CA GLY A 81 11.33 -12.12 5.74
C GLY A 81 10.18 -11.80 4.77
N LEU A 82 9.16 -12.66 4.71
CA LEU A 82 8.00 -12.54 3.83
C LEU A 82 6.81 -11.96 4.60
N VAL A 83 6.00 -11.13 3.93
CA VAL A 83 4.85 -10.48 4.58
C VAL A 83 3.56 -11.30 4.41
N PRO A 84 2.86 -11.65 5.51
CA PRO A 84 1.53 -12.25 5.44
C PRO A 84 0.48 -11.29 4.85
N ARG A 85 0.12 -11.46 3.58
CA ARG A 85 -0.77 -10.51 2.87
C ARG A 85 -2.12 -10.17 3.55
N ARG A 86 -2.76 -11.12 4.25
CA ARG A 86 -4.07 -10.92 4.91
C ARG A 86 -3.97 -10.55 6.39
N PHE A 87 -2.85 -10.82 7.02
CA PHE A 87 -2.62 -10.67 8.46
C PHE A 87 -1.36 -9.84 8.71
N ALA A 88 -1.07 -8.94 7.78
CA ALA A 88 0.06 -8.04 7.86
C ALA A 88 -0.18 -7.12 9.06
N ARG A 89 0.85 -6.97 9.88
CA ARG A 89 0.88 -6.04 10.99
C ARG A 89 1.02 -4.62 10.47
N ARG A 90 0.67 -3.65 11.31
CA ARG A 90 0.71 -2.24 10.96
C ARG A 90 2.09 -1.83 10.45
N GLU A 91 3.15 -2.24 11.13
CA GLU A 91 4.53 -1.92 10.81
C GLU A 91 4.97 -2.59 9.49
N GLU A 92 4.49 -3.80 9.22
CA GLU A 92 4.75 -4.52 7.96
C GLU A 92 4.09 -3.79 6.78
N LEU A 93 2.88 -3.28 6.96
CA LEU A 93 2.17 -2.48 5.96
C LEU A 93 2.89 -1.17 5.66
N VAL A 94 3.42 -0.51 6.71
CA VAL A 94 4.22 0.71 6.58
C VAL A 94 5.51 0.44 5.80
N GLY A 95 6.24 -0.64 6.14
CA GLY A 95 7.45 -1.05 5.41
C GLY A 95 7.19 -1.30 3.94
N LEU A 96 6.13 -2.05 3.61
CA LEU A 96 5.74 -2.32 2.23
C LEU A 96 5.43 -1.05 1.41
N LEU A 97 4.81 -0.03 2.03
CA LEU A 97 4.58 1.24 1.34
C LEU A 97 5.89 2.01 1.11
N ARG A 98 6.82 1.96 2.07
CA ARG A 98 8.14 2.58 1.93
C ARG A 98 8.92 1.94 0.79
N ASP A 99 9.06 0.62 0.81
CA ASP A 99 9.76 -0.16 -0.22
C ASP A 99 9.17 0.11 -1.61
N LEU A 100 7.83 0.15 -1.71
CA LEU A 100 7.16 0.45 -2.97
C LEU A 100 7.44 1.89 -3.45
N GLY A 101 7.53 2.86 -2.54
CA GLY A 101 7.85 4.24 -2.92
C GLY A 101 9.30 4.41 -3.34
N GLU A 102 10.23 3.68 -2.71
CA GLU A 102 11.63 3.61 -3.13
C GLU A 102 11.77 2.97 -4.51
N GLU A 103 11.07 1.87 -4.77
CA GLU A 103 11.03 1.21 -6.08
C GLU A 103 10.50 2.15 -7.18
N LEU A 104 9.42 2.90 -6.90
CA LEU A 104 8.78 3.79 -7.87
C LEU A 104 9.50 5.14 -8.00
N GLY A 105 10.35 5.52 -7.05
CA GLY A 105 10.93 6.86 -6.95
C GLY A 105 9.89 7.96 -6.70
N ARG A 106 8.68 7.61 -6.25
CA ARG A 106 7.56 8.52 -5.98
C ARG A 106 6.60 7.94 -4.95
N ILE A 107 5.73 8.79 -4.38
CA ILE A 107 4.68 8.36 -3.45
C ILE A 107 3.76 7.32 -4.13
N PRO A 108 3.58 6.13 -3.53
CA PRO A 108 2.66 5.13 -4.06
C PRO A 108 1.21 5.61 -4.08
N THR A 109 0.47 5.20 -5.10
CA THR A 109 -0.95 5.48 -5.29
C THR A 109 -1.79 4.23 -5.13
N ALA A 110 -3.11 4.40 -4.97
CA ALA A 110 -4.03 3.27 -4.93
C ALA A 110 -3.96 2.39 -6.20
N LYS A 111 -3.62 2.99 -7.36
CA LYS A 111 -3.45 2.29 -8.63
C LYS A 111 -2.20 1.40 -8.60
N ASP A 112 -1.11 1.87 -8.01
CA ASP A 112 0.12 1.08 -7.88
C ASP A 112 -0.12 -0.18 -7.02
N LEU A 113 -0.86 -0.05 -5.92
CA LEU A 113 -1.29 -1.19 -5.10
C LEU A 113 -2.15 -2.18 -5.90
N ASP A 114 -3.03 -1.67 -6.76
CA ASP A 114 -3.90 -2.47 -7.62
C ASP A 114 -3.09 -3.20 -8.72
N GLU A 115 -2.07 -2.57 -9.29
CA GLU A 115 -1.16 -3.19 -10.27
C GLU A 115 -0.25 -4.23 -9.61
N ARG A 116 0.14 -4.01 -8.34
CA ARG A 116 0.94 -4.93 -7.52
C ARG A 116 0.09 -5.89 -6.67
N ARG A 117 -1.14 -6.22 -7.09
CA ARG A 117 -2.04 -7.16 -6.36
C ARG A 117 -1.47 -8.55 -6.09
N GLY A 118 -0.34 -8.95 -6.68
CA GLY A 118 0.35 -10.19 -6.35
C GLY A 118 1.16 -10.09 -5.05
N SER A 119 1.95 -9.04 -4.91
CA SER A 119 2.90 -8.81 -3.82
C SER A 119 2.33 -7.92 -2.72
N MET A 120 1.49 -6.95 -3.06
CA MET A 120 0.94 -5.99 -2.11
C MET A 120 -0.34 -6.49 -1.42
N PRO A 121 -0.55 -6.12 -0.14
CA PRO A 121 -1.85 -6.19 0.50
C PRO A 121 -2.87 -5.27 -0.16
N SER A 122 -4.16 -5.58 0.01
CA SER A 122 -5.22 -4.82 -0.64
C SER A 122 -5.35 -3.40 -0.06
N LYS A 123 -5.81 -2.45 -0.87
CA LYS A 123 -6.15 -1.09 -0.42
C LYS A 123 -7.16 -1.08 0.74
N SER A 124 -8.07 -2.06 0.77
CA SER A 124 -9.02 -2.22 1.88
C SER A 124 -8.34 -2.54 3.20
N LEU A 125 -7.25 -3.33 3.19
CA LEU A 125 -6.50 -3.61 4.42
C LEU A 125 -5.86 -2.32 4.96
N TYR A 126 -5.22 -1.53 4.10
CA TYR A 126 -4.70 -0.21 4.49
C TYR A 126 -5.80 0.70 5.04
N TRP A 127 -6.99 0.70 4.42
CA TRP A 127 -8.11 1.48 4.91
C TRP A 127 -8.57 1.03 6.31
N HIS A 128 -8.73 -0.27 6.55
CA HIS A 128 -9.14 -0.78 7.87
C HIS A 128 -8.07 -0.58 8.96
N THR A 129 -6.78 -0.61 8.62
CA THR A 129 -5.68 -0.47 9.59
C THR A 129 -5.33 0.99 9.90
N PHE A 130 -5.42 1.89 8.92
CA PHE A 130 -4.97 3.29 9.04
C PHE A 130 -6.09 4.33 8.89
N GLY A 131 -7.31 3.90 8.60
CA GLY A 131 -8.46 4.76 8.26
C GLY A 131 -8.42 5.35 6.85
N SER A 132 -7.23 5.51 6.26
CA SER A 132 -7.05 5.91 4.87
C SER A 132 -5.67 5.51 4.33
N LEU A 133 -5.54 5.43 3.00
CA LEU A 133 -4.23 5.24 2.36
C LEU A 133 -3.30 6.43 2.61
N SER A 134 -3.82 7.67 2.65
CA SER A 134 -3.03 8.86 2.97
C SER A 134 -2.43 8.79 4.37
N SER A 135 -3.17 8.31 5.36
CA SER A 135 -2.64 8.10 6.71
C SER A 135 -1.53 7.05 6.73
N ALA A 136 -1.73 5.94 6.00
CA ALA A 136 -0.71 4.89 5.89
C ALA A 136 0.59 5.40 5.22
N LEU A 137 0.45 6.20 4.16
CA LEU A 137 1.58 6.80 3.45
C LEU A 137 2.35 7.79 4.33
N ARG A 138 1.66 8.62 5.14
CA ARG A 138 2.35 9.50 6.10
C ARG A 138 3.14 8.72 7.14
N GLU A 139 2.56 7.63 7.64
CA GLU A 139 3.26 6.75 8.59
C GLU A 139 4.46 6.04 7.94
N ALA A 140 4.43 5.82 6.62
CA ALA A 140 5.58 5.36 5.85
C ALA A 140 6.66 6.43 5.61
N GLY A 141 6.39 7.68 5.97
CA GLY A 141 7.32 8.81 5.84
C GLY A 141 7.12 9.64 4.57
N PHE A 142 6.03 9.43 3.84
CA PHE A 142 5.71 10.26 2.68
C PHE A 142 5.06 11.57 3.10
N ASP A 143 5.46 12.66 2.45
CA ASP A 143 4.80 13.96 2.54
C ASP A 143 3.48 13.93 1.76
N VAL A 144 2.39 13.54 2.46
CA VAL A 144 1.03 13.52 1.92
C VAL A 144 0.20 14.61 2.61
N PRO A 145 -0.08 15.73 1.94
CA PRO A 145 -0.86 16.82 2.50
C PRO A 145 -2.28 16.39 2.89
N VAL A 146 -2.74 16.79 4.07
CA VAL A 146 -4.11 16.53 4.56
C VAL A 146 -4.81 17.81 4.98
N GLY A 147 -6.14 17.86 4.81
CA GLY A 147 -6.94 19.01 5.27
C GLY A 147 -6.46 20.35 4.71
N GLU A 148 -6.05 21.24 5.61
CA GLU A 148 -5.56 22.60 5.33
C GLU A 148 -4.24 22.59 4.53
N GLU A 149 -3.29 21.73 4.86
CA GLU A 149 -2.02 21.58 4.11
C GLU A 149 -2.27 21.26 2.63
N ARG A 150 -3.34 20.50 2.36
CA ARG A 150 -3.73 20.14 1.00
C ARG A 150 -4.29 21.35 0.23
N LEU A 151 -4.98 22.24 0.92
CA LEU A 151 -5.46 23.50 0.38
C LEU A 151 -4.29 24.44 0.12
N GLU A 152 -3.38 24.61 1.08
CA GLU A 152 -2.15 25.41 0.95
C GLU A 152 -1.35 24.97 -0.28
N ARG A 153 -1.08 23.66 -0.42
CA ARG A 153 -0.37 23.13 -1.59
C ARG A 153 -1.12 23.36 -2.90
N ALA A 154 -2.46 23.29 -2.89
CA ALA A 154 -3.24 23.63 -4.07
C ALA A 154 -3.07 25.12 -4.44
N VAL A 155 -3.08 26.01 -3.44
CA VAL A 155 -2.87 27.44 -3.63
C VAL A 155 -1.45 27.70 -4.16
N GLU A 156 -0.42 27.10 -3.60
CA GLU A 156 0.97 27.19 -4.10
C GLU A 156 1.09 26.75 -5.56
N GLN A 157 0.51 25.59 -5.90
CA GLN A 157 0.45 25.09 -7.29
C GLN A 157 -0.27 26.09 -8.22
N GLY A 158 -1.34 26.71 -7.71
CA GLY A 158 -2.08 27.75 -8.44
C GLY A 158 -1.31 29.04 -8.63
N VAL A 159 -0.56 29.50 -7.63
CA VAL A 159 0.33 30.67 -7.72
C VAL A 159 1.41 30.42 -8.79
N ALA A 160 2.06 29.26 -8.76
CA ALA A 160 3.06 28.88 -9.75
C ALA A 160 2.47 28.86 -11.18
N LEU A 161 1.29 28.28 -11.35
CA LEU A 161 0.59 28.26 -12.64
C LEU A 161 0.15 29.68 -13.07
N ALA A 162 -0.34 30.51 -12.14
CA ALA A 162 -0.75 31.87 -12.44
C ALA A 162 0.41 32.73 -12.94
N ARG A 163 1.58 32.61 -12.30
CA ARG A 163 2.82 33.27 -12.72
C ARG A 163 3.25 32.85 -14.14
N LYS A 164 3.10 31.56 -14.47
CA LYS A 164 3.37 31.04 -15.81
C LYS A 164 2.40 31.57 -16.85
N LEU A 165 1.11 31.66 -16.52
CA LEU A 165 0.05 32.11 -17.43
C LEU A 165 -0.09 33.64 -17.51
N LYS A 166 0.53 34.39 -16.58
CA LYS A 166 0.32 35.83 -16.35
C LYS A 166 -1.14 36.21 -16.05
N ARG A 167 -1.91 35.24 -15.54
CA ARG A 167 -3.30 35.39 -15.10
C ARG A 167 -3.69 34.24 -14.19
N LEU A 168 -4.73 34.43 -13.38
CA LEU A 168 -5.31 33.35 -12.58
C LEU A 168 -5.74 32.17 -13.47
N PRO A 169 -5.44 30.92 -13.08
CA PRO A 169 -5.78 29.74 -13.86
C PRO A 169 -7.29 29.51 -13.88
N LYS A 170 -7.83 29.25 -15.07
CA LYS A 170 -9.18 28.70 -15.24
C LYS A 170 -9.13 27.19 -15.04
N PHE A 171 -10.31 26.59 -14.88
CA PHE A 171 -10.45 25.14 -14.77
C PHE A 171 -9.75 24.39 -15.90
N ALA A 172 -9.89 24.87 -17.15
CA ALA A 172 -9.23 24.27 -18.31
C ALA A 172 -7.70 24.38 -18.26
N ASP A 173 -7.16 25.52 -17.82
CA ASP A 173 -5.71 25.70 -17.72
C ASP A 173 -5.08 24.75 -16.71
N TRP A 174 -5.79 24.51 -15.60
CA TRP A 174 -5.37 23.53 -14.59
C TRP A 174 -5.39 22.11 -15.16
N ALA A 175 -6.47 21.74 -15.86
CA ALA A 175 -6.59 20.45 -16.53
C ALA A 175 -5.51 20.22 -17.58
N ASP A 176 -5.13 21.24 -18.32
CA ASP A 176 -4.04 21.15 -19.29
C ASP A 176 -2.69 21.03 -18.59
N ALA A 177 -2.42 21.86 -17.57
CA ALA A 177 -1.18 21.77 -16.78
C ALA A 177 -1.01 20.41 -16.10
N ARG A 178 -2.10 19.80 -15.63
CA ARG A 178 -2.10 18.48 -14.98
C ARG A 178 -1.73 17.34 -15.95
N ARG A 179 -2.01 17.47 -17.24
CA ARG A 179 -1.60 16.45 -18.25
C ARG A 179 -0.09 16.37 -18.37
N ASP A 180 0.59 17.50 -18.18
CA ASP A 180 2.05 17.60 -18.32
C ASP A 180 2.80 17.39 -16.99
N ASN A 181 2.11 17.41 -15.85
CA ASN A 181 2.71 17.26 -14.53
C ASN A 181 1.81 16.43 -13.59
N ASP A 182 2.21 15.18 -13.36
CA ASP A 182 1.47 14.26 -12.50
C ASP A 182 1.42 14.64 -11.02
N GLY A 183 2.29 15.56 -10.58
CA GLY A 183 2.33 16.10 -9.22
C GLY A 183 1.28 17.17 -8.91
N LEU A 184 0.60 17.72 -9.92
CA LEU A 184 -0.54 18.62 -9.72
C LEU A 184 -1.72 17.83 -9.13
N LEU A 185 -2.46 18.47 -8.22
CA LEU A 185 -3.78 17.96 -7.83
C LEU A 185 -4.70 17.95 -9.05
N THR A 186 -5.67 17.04 -9.10
CA THR A 186 -6.70 17.12 -10.13
C THR A 186 -7.66 18.26 -9.82
N GLU A 187 -8.31 18.83 -10.84
CA GLU A 187 -9.27 19.92 -10.69
C GLU A 187 -10.40 19.50 -9.75
N TRP A 188 -10.80 18.22 -9.81
CA TRP A 188 -11.81 17.63 -8.93
C TRP A 188 -11.33 17.38 -7.50
N GLN A 189 -10.03 17.27 -7.26
CA GLN A 189 -9.50 17.26 -5.91
C GLN A 189 -9.59 18.66 -5.30
N VAL A 190 -9.23 19.70 -6.07
CA VAL A 190 -9.38 21.11 -5.65
C VAL A 190 -10.87 21.45 -5.43
N TYR A 191 -11.74 21.09 -6.38
CA TYR A 191 -13.17 21.38 -6.30
C TYR A 191 -13.84 20.79 -5.05
N ARG A 192 -13.42 19.59 -4.63
CA ARG A 192 -13.96 18.92 -3.43
C ARG A 192 -13.49 19.53 -2.12
N MET A 193 -12.43 20.35 -2.11
CA MET A 193 -11.98 21.04 -0.89
C MET A 193 -13.00 22.08 -0.40
N PHE A 194 -13.84 22.59 -1.31
CA PHE A 194 -14.83 23.64 -1.03
C PHE A 194 -16.26 23.11 -0.97
N ASP A 195 -16.44 21.85 -0.53
CA ASP A 195 -17.73 21.15 -0.42
C ASP A 195 -18.57 21.15 -1.72
N ALA A 196 -17.94 21.26 -2.89
CA ALA A 196 -18.64 21.37 -4.17
C ALA A 196 -19.69 22.50 -4.25
N ARG A 197 -19.56 23.53 -3.39
CA ARG A 197 -20.48 24.68 -3.37
C ARG A 197 -20.36 25.48 -4.66
N ARG A 198 -21.45 26.15 -5.06
CA ARG A 198 -21.41 27.09 -6.19
C ARG A 198 -20.30 28.12 -5.94
N GLY A 199 -19.39 28.26 -6.90
CA GLY A 199 -18.25 29.17 -6.78
C GLY A 199 -16.97 28.56 -6.19
N ALA A 200 -16.89 27.24 -5.98
CA ALA A 200 -15.68 26.58 -5.48
C ALA A 200 -14.40 26.99 -6.24
N TRP A 201 -14.46 27.03 -7.58
CA TRP A 201 -13.31 27.44 -8.39
C TRP A 201 -12.97 28.93 -8.23
N SER A 202 -13.98 29.81 -8.14
CA SER A 202 -13.74 31.24 -7.89
C SER A 202 -13.17 31.49 -6.49
N THR A 203 -13.58 30.71 -5.48
CA THR A 203 -12.98 30.74 -4.14
C THR A 203 -11.52 30.33 -4.21
N PHE A 204 -11.21 29.27 -4.95
CA PHE A 204 -9.82 28.85 -5.17
C PHE A 204 -8.99 29.92 -5.89
N GLN A 205 -9.52 30.54 -6.94
CA GLN A 205 -8.88 31.67 -7.63
C GLN A 205 -8.68 32.87 -6.70
N PHE A 206 -9.62 33.14 -5.81
CA PHE A 206 -9.51 34.19 -4.80
C PHE A 206 -8.35 33.90 -3.83
N LEU A 207 -8.21 32.67 -3.34
CA LEU A 207 -7.09 32.28 -2.48
C LEU A 207 -5.73 32.43 -3.17
N ILE A 208 -5.64 32.05 -4.46
CA ILE A 208 -4.42 32.29 -5.26
C ILE A 208 -4.13 33.79 -5.36
N ARG A 209 -5.15 34.63 -5.55
CA ARG A 209 -5.00 36.08 -5.60
C ARG A 209 -4.49 36.65 -4.28
N GLU A 210 -5.05 36.22 -3.15
CA GLU A 210 -4.61 36.67 -1.82
C GLU A 210 -3.13 36.32 -1.61
N GLN A 211 -2.73 35.08 -1.91
CA GLN A 211 -1.33 34.65 -1.79
C GLN A 211 -0.39 35.42 -2.73
N LEU A 212 -0.81 35.71 -3.96
CA LEU A 212 -0.04 36.56 -4.88
C LEU A 212 0.13 37.98 -4.33
N GLY A 213 -0.89 38.53 -3.67
CA GLY A 213 -0.85 39.83 -3.03
C GLY A 213 0.14 39.88 -1.85
N GLU A 214 0.18 38.83 -1.03
CA GLU A 214 1.20 38.67 0.02
C GLU A 214 2.62 38.62 -0.56
N ASP A 215 2.78 38.02 -1.74
CA ASP A 215 4.04 37.97 -2.49
C ASP A 215 4.35 39.28 -3.27
N GLY A 216 3.53 40.32 -3.13
CA GLY A 216 3.71 41.62 -3.77
C GLY A 216 3.33 41.68 -5.26
N VAL A 217 2.56 40.71 -5.75
CA VAL A 217 2.05 40.68 -7.13
C VAL A 217 0.62 41.19 -7.17
N GLU A 218 0.37 42.25 -7.96
CA GLU A 218 -0.96 42.80 -8.12
C GLU A 218 -1.78 41.98 -9.13
N VAL A 219 -3.04 41.71 -8.81
CA VAL A 219 -3.97 40.96 -9.68
C VAL A 219 -5.17 41.83 -9.99
N GLY A 220 -5.33 42.16 -11.28
CA GLY A 220 -6.43 42.97 -11.79
C GLY A 220 -7.79 42.28 -11.62
N SER A 221 -8.87 43.06 -11.74
CA SER A 221 -10.25 42.56 -11.64
C SER A 221 -10.64 41.55 -12.72
N ASP A 222 -9.91 41.51 -13.83
CA ASP A 222 -10.03 40.53 -14.91
C ASP A 222 -9.19 39.25 -14.67
N GLY A 223 -8.48 39.20 -13.54
CA GLY A 223 -7.62 38.09 -13.14
C GLY A 223 -6.23 38.09 -13.77
N ARG A 224 -5.80 39.15 -14.48
CA ARG A 224 -4.43 39.27 -14.99
C ARG A 224 -3.47 39.70 -13.88
N LEU A 225 -2.25 39.18 -13.93
CA LEU A 225 -1.16 39.62 -13.05
C LEU A 225 -0.53 40.87 -13.66
N VAL A 226 -0.32 41.90 -12.84
CA VAL A 226 0.28 43.19 -13.21
C VAL A 226 1.72 43.26 -12.70
#